data_AF-A0A937CJ09-F1
#
_entry.id   AF-A0A937CJ09-F1
#
_cell.length_a   1.000
_cell.length_b   1.000
_cell.length_c   1.000
_cell.angle_alpha   90.00
_cell.angle_beta   90.00
_cell.angle_gamma   90.00
#
_symmetry.space_group_name_H-M   'P 1'
#
loop_
_entity.id
_entity.type
_entity.pdbx_description
1 polymer ?
#
loop_
_entity_poly.entity_id
_entity_poly.type
_entity_poly.pdbx_seq_one_letter_code
_entity_poly.pdbx_strand_id
1 'polypeptide(L)' 'MKKLGQELSIKLHHCLVLMLSVILALQPMLAPIVYAQTVITSDTAAPLANQPHVAESLNHTPVENIATPSAAGVSHN' A
#
# COMPACT_ATOMS: atom_id res chain seq x y z
N MET A 1 2.41 4.66 46.67
CA MET A 1 2.06 3.87 45.46
C MET A 1 1.54 4.74 44.31
N LYS A 2 0.61 5.69 44.51
CA LYS A 2 0.06 6.55 43.44
C LYS A 2 1.11 7.33 42.61
N LYS A 3 2.15 7.87 43.26
CA LYS A 3 3.22 8.64 42.59
C LYS A 3 4.05 7.80 41.61
N LEU A 4 4.35 6.55 41.97
CA LEU A 4 5.10 5.62 41.11
C LEU A 4 4.30 5.21 39.87
N GLY A 5 2.98 5.02 40.01
CA GLY A 5 2.09 4.71 38.89
C GLY A 5 1.96 5.86 37.90
N GLN A 6 1.94 7.11 38.37
CA GLN A 6 1.91 8.30 37.50
C GLN A 6 3.21 8.48 36.72
N GLU A 7 4.37 8.35 37.38
CA GLU A 7 5.68 8.41 36.73
C GLU A 7 5.86 7.33 35.65
N LEU A 8 5.41 6.11 35.93
CA LEU A 8 5.43 5.01 34.96
C LEU A 8 4.52 5.29 33.77
N SER A 9 3.30 5.79 34.03
CA SER A 9 2.35 6.16 32.98
C SER A 9 2.91 7.25 32.07
N ILE A 10 3.57 8.26 32.62
CA ILE A 10 4.17 9.35 31.85
C ILE A 10 5.31 8.83 30.96
N LYS A 11 6.17 7.95 31.50
CA LYS A 11 7.25 7.33 30.71
C LYS A 11 6.72 6.46 29.59
N LEU A 12 5.69 5.66 29.86
CA LEU A 12 5.04 4.83 28.84
C LEU A 12 4.41 5.69 27.74
N HIS A 13 3.77 6.79 28.12
CA HIS A 13 3.17 7.73 27.17
C HIS A 13 4.24 8.38 26.27
N HIS A 14 5.35 8.84 26.86
CA HIS A 14 6.46 9.40 26.08
C HIS A 14 7.08 8.38 25.13
N CYS A 15 7.24 7.13 25.57
CA CYS A 15 7.76 6.06 24.73
C CYS A 15 6.83 5.77 23.55
N LEU A 16 5.51 5.72 23.81
CA LEU A 16 4.50 5.54 22.76
C LEU A 16 4.50 6.70 21.77
N VAL A 17 4.56 7.95 22.25
CA VAL A 17 4.62 9.15 21.41
C VAL A 17 5.88 9.15 20.54
N LEU A 18 7.04 8.80 21.08
CA LEU A 18 8.27 8.69 20.30
C LEU A 18 8.16 7.61 19.23
N MET A 19 7.66 6.42 19.57
CA MET A 19 7.43 5.36 18.58
C MET A 19 6.49 5.81 17.46
N LEU A 20 5.33 6.36 17.81
CA LEU A 20 4.36 6.85 16.83
C LEU A 20 4.95 7.97 15.96
N SER A 21 5.77 8.85 16.53
CA SER A 21 6.44 9.93 15.79
C SER A 21 7.46 9.38 14.79
N VAL A 22 8.25 8.38 15.19
CA VAL A 22 9.20 7.70 14.31
C VAL A 22 8.46 6.94 13.20
N ILE A 23 7.39 6.21 13.54
CA ILE A 23 6.55 5.52 12.55
C ILE A 23 5.94 6.53 11.57
N LEU A 24 5.49 7.68 12.05
CA LEU A 24 4.90 8.74 11.22
C LEU A 24 5.95 9.37 10.28
N ALA A 25 7.15 9.64 10.78
CA ALA A 25 8.25 10.17 9.97
C ALA A 25 8.74 9.17 8.89
N LEU A 26 8.66 7.87 9.19
CA LEU A 26 9.04 6.80 8.28
C LEU A 26 7.90 6.35 7.34
N GLN A 27 6.69 6.92 7.45
CA GLN A 27 5.56 6.56 6.59
C GLN A 27 5.90 6.53 5.09
N PRO A 28 6.68 7.45 4.51
CA PRO A 28 6.98 7.40 3.07
C PRO A 28 7.77 6.16 2.65
N MET A 29 8.66 5.64 3.51
CA MET A 29 9.42 4.42 3.25
C MET A 29 8.63 3.15 3.62
N LEU A 30 7.76 3.26 4.62
CA LEU A 30 6.92 2.15 5.08
C LEU A 30 5.67 1.95 4.22
N ALA A 31 5.16 2.99 3.58
CA ALA A 31 3.94 2.93 2.77
C ALA A 31 3.99 1.83 1.70
N PRO A 32 5.05 1.69 0.87
CA PRO A 32 5.12 0.58 -0.09
C PRO A 32 5.10 -0.81 0.55
N ILE A 33 5.65 -0.96 1.77
CA ILE A 33 5.75 -2.23 2.51
C ILE A 33 4.44 -2.57 3.25
N VAL A 34 3.80 -1.55 3.83
CA VAL A 34 2.59 -1.69 4.68
C VAL A 34 1.33 -1.72 3.83
N TYR A 35 1.27 -0.93 2.76
CA TYR A 35 0.13 -0.95 1.85
C TYR A 35 0.18 -2.13 0.88
N ALA A 36 1.28 -2.90 0.85
CA ALA A 36 1.51 -4.12 0.08
C ALA A 36 0.41 -4.36 -0.95
N GLN A 37 0.36 -3.48 -1.95
CA GLN A 37 -0.58 -3.64 -3.04
C GLN A 37 0.05 -4.77 -3.84
N THR A 38 -0.63 -5.91 -3.91
CA THR A 38 -0.18 -7.06 -4.71
C THR A 38 0.38 -6.51 -6.00
N VAL A 39 1.66 -6.80 -6.29
CA VAL A 39 2.29 -6.32 -7.52
C VAL A 39 1.50 -6.93 -8.66
N ILE A 40 0.59 -6.15 -9.24
CA ILE A 40 -0.23 -6.59 -10.36
C ILE A 40 0.72 -6.56 -11.55
N THR A 41 0.86 -7.71 -12.20
CA THR A 41 1.66 -7.85 -13.41
C THR A 41 0.82 -8.55 -14.46
N SER A 42 0.93 -8.13 -15.72
CA SER A 42 0.28 -8.85 -16.81
C SER A 42 0.85 -10.26 -16.94
N ASP A 43 -0.01 -11.22 -17.30
CA ASP A 43 0.45 -12.54 -17.69
C ASP A 43 1.15 -12.48 -19.04
N THR A 44 2.48 -12.54 -19.01
CA THR A 44 3.31 -12.50 -20.23
C THR A 44 3.11 -13.71 -21.15
N ALA A 45 2.49 -14.79 -20.68
CA ALA A 45 2.14 -15.94 -21.50
C ALA A 45 0.80 -15.76 -22.24
N ALA A 46 -0.03 -14.77 -21.87
CA ALA A 46 -1.28 -14.48 -22.55
C ALA A 46 -1.02 -13.85 -23.95
N PRO A 47 -1.97 -13.96 -24.91
CA PRO A 47 -1.88 -13.21 -26.16
C PRO A 47 -1.74 -11.70 -25.91
N LEU A 48 -0.92 -11.00 -26.72
CA LEU A 48 -0.69 -9.56 -26.55
C LEU A 48 -1.98 -8.71 -26.51
N ALA A 49 -3.01 -9.12 -27.25
CA ALA A 49 -4.30 -8.44 -27.26
C ALA A 49 -5.07 -8.55 -25.93
N ASN A 50 -4.69 -9.49 -25.08
CA ASN A 50 -5.28 -9.74 -23.77
C ASN A 50 -4.34 -9.34 -22.62
N GLN A 51 -3.17 -8.76 -22.89
CA GLN A 51 -2.29 -8.31 -21.81
C GLN A 51 -2.65 -6.87 -21.42
N PRO A 52 -3.15 -6.62 -20.18
CA PRO A 52 -3.39 -5.25 -19.73
C PRO A 52 -2.07 -4.53 -19.50
N HIS A 53 -2.05 -3.22 -19.69
CA HIS A 53 -0.93 -2.41 -19.22
C HIS A 53 -1.16 -2.03 -17.77
N VAL A 54 -0.25 -2.44 -16.88
CA VAL A 54 -0.29 -2.09 -15.46
C VAL A 54 0.63 -0.90 -15.20
N ALA A 55 0.07 0.16 -14.61
CA ALA A 55 0.80 1.35 -14.19
C ALA A 55 0.53 1.64 -12.70
N GLU A 56 1.33 2.51 -12.11
CA GLU A 56 1.07 3.06 -10.77
C GLU A 56 0.54 4.49 -10.88
N SER A 57 -0.52 4.79 -10.12
CA SER A 57 -0.98 6.17 -9.94
C SER A 57 -0.15 6.92 -8.89
N LEU A 58 -0.36 8.24 -8.78
CA LEU A 58 0.40 9.11 -7.86
C LEU A 58 0.27 8.75 -6.37
N ASN A 59 -0.76 8.00 -5.98
CA ASN A 59 -0.95 7.50 -4.62
C ASN A 59 -0.53 6.03 -4.48
N HIS A 60 0.23 5.49 -5.44
CA HIS A 60 0.69 4.11 -5.52
C HIS A 60 -0.42 3.06 -5.64
N THR A 61 -1.64 3.45 -6.04
CA THR A 61 -2.68 2.48 -6.39
C THR A 61 -2.41 1.93 -7.80
N PRO A 62 -2.38 0.60 -8.02
CA PRO A 62 -2.31 -0.01 -9.35
C PRO A 62 -3.45 0.46 -10.23
N VAL A 63 -3.11 0.79 -11.46
CA VAL A 63 -4.04 1.14 -12.52
C VAL A 63 -3.85 0.17 -13.66
N GLU A 64 -4.90 -0.61 -13.94
CA GLU A 64 -4.94 -1.51 -15.09
C GLU A 64 -5.61 -0.81 -16.27
N ASN A 65 -4.83 -0.53 -17.31
CA ASN A 65 -5.37 -0.13 -18.60
C ASN A 65 -5.75 -1.40 -19.36
N ILE A 66 -7.01 -1.79 -19.18
CA ILE A 66 -7.57 -3.02 -19.75
C ILE A 66 -7.55 -2.99 -21.28
N ALA A 67 -7.47 -4.18 -21.88
CA ALA A 67 -7.59 -4.38 -23.31
C ALA A 67 -8.91 -3.81 -23.85
N THR A 68 -8.90 -3.33 -25.09
CA THR A 68 -10.11 -2.84 -25.76
C THR A 68 -11.15 -3.98 -25.83
N PRO A 69 -12.42 -3.75 -25.43
CA PRO A 69 -13.45 -4.78 -25.49
C PRO A 69 -13.66 -5.30 -26.92
N SER A 70 -13.90 -6.61 -27.03
CA SER A 70 -14.32 -7.27 -28.28
C SER A 70 -15.71 -6.82 -28.74
N ALA A 71 -16.13 -7.25 -29.93
CA ALA A 71 -17.50 -7.00 -30.44
C ALA A 71 -18.61 -7.59 -29.55
N ALA A 72 -18.28 -8.55 -28.68
CA ALA A 72 -19.18 -9.09 -27.67
C ALA A 72 -19.27 -8.21 -26.39
N GLY A 73 -18.53 -7.09 -26.34
CA GLY A 73 -18.46 -6.20 -25.19
C GLY A 73 -17.54 -6.69 -24.06
N VAL A 74 -16.74 -7.73 -24.29
CA VAL A 74 -15.86 -8.34 -23.26
C VAL A 74 -14.41 -7.93 -23.47
N SER A 75 -13.77 -7.44 -22.41
CA SER A 75 -12.32 -7.28 -22.30
C SER A 75 -11.77 -8.45 -21.46
N HIS A 76 -10.91 -9.26 -22.06
CA HIS A 76 -10.25 -10.39 -21.41
C HIS A 76 -8.80 -9.98 -21.14
N ASN A 77 -8.42 -9.92 -19.87
CA ASN A 77 -7.14 -9.39 -19.38
C ASN A 77 -6.36 -10.45 -18.61
#